data_AF-A0A246GFP8-F1
#
_entry.id   AF-A0A246GFP8-F1
#
_cell.length_a   1.000
_cell.length_b   1.000
_cell.length_c   1.000
_cell.angle_alpha   90.00
_cell.angle_beta   90.00
_cell.angle_gamma   90.00
#
_symmetry.space_group_name_H-M   'P 1'
#
loop_
_entity.id
_entity.type
_entity.pdbx_description
1 polymer ?
#
loop_
_entity_poly.entity_id
_entity_poly.type
_entity_poly.pdbx_seq_one_letter_code
_entity_poly.pdbx_strand_id
1 'polypeptide(L)' 'MDNENLSWITSLRVLATFSVIFLHSASAILYLYGTISAFDWWIGNIYDSIVRFCVPIFLMISGTLILSKDYESTENI' A
#
# COMPACT_ATOMS: atom_id res chain seq x y z
N MET A 1 6.10 15.63 16.53
CA MET A 1 5.40 14.35 16.28
C MET A 1 5.43 13.54 17.57
N ASP A 2 4.29 13.47 18.24
CA ASP A 2 3.99 12.56 19.35
C ASP A 2 4.20 11.09 18.96
N ASN A 3 4.64 10.26 19.92
CA ASN A 3 4.99 8.84 19.67
C ASN A 3 3.82 8.00 19.13
N GLU A 4 2.59 8.41 19.41
CA GLU A 4 1.37 7.73 18.99
C GLU A 4 1.16 7.85 17.47
N ASN A 5 1.37 9.05 16.90
CA ASN A 5 1.34 9.29 15.47
C ASN A 5 2.38 8.46 14.70
N LEU A 6 3.59 8.28 15.24
CA LEU A 6 4.63 7.44 14.65
C LEU A 6 4.26 5.96 14.63
N SER A 7 3.60 5.46 15.68
CA SER A 7 3.21 4.04 15.80
C SER A 7 2.17 3.63 14.77
N TRP A 8 1.12 4.44 14.58
CA TRP A 8 0.08 4.15 13.60
C TRP A 8 0.61 4.22 12.16
N ILE A 9 1.40 5.24 11.83
CA ILE A 9 2.00 5.39 10.49
C ILE A 9 2.97 4.23 10.18
N THR A 10 3.75 3.77 11.16
CA THR A 10 4.66 2.63 10.98
C THR A 10 3.88 1.33 10.74
N SER A 11 2.82 1.10 11.51
CA SER A 11 1.94 -0.06 11.33
C SER A 11 1.27 -0.08 9.95
N LEU A 12 0.79 1.08 9.48
CA LEU A 12 0.23 1.23 8.13
C LEU A 12 1.27 0.95 7.04
N ARG A 13 2.53 1.37 7.25
CA ARG A 13 3.63 1.12 6.31
C ARG A 13 3.92 -0.36 6.17
N VAL A 14 3.95 -1.09 7.29
CA VAL A 14 4.14 -2.54 7.31
C VAL A 14 3.00 -3.24 6.57
N LEU A 15 1.75 -2.86 6.85
CA LEU A 15 0.59 -3.42 6.14
C LEU A 15 0.67 -3.17 4.62
N ALA A 16 1.00 -1.94 4.22
CA ALA A 16 1.13 -1.57 2.82
C ALA A 16 2.22 -2.37 2.09
N THR A 17 3.41 -2.54 2.69
CA THR A 17 4.48 -3.33 2.07
C THR A 17 4.12 -4.81 1.93
N PHE A 18 3.47 -5.40 2.93
CA PHE A 18 2.96 -6.77 2.83
C PHE A 18 1.98 -6.91 1.66
N SER A 19 1.00 -6.02 1.54
CA SER A 19 0.03 -6.05 0.44
C SER A 19 0.68 -5.90 -0.94
N VAL A 20 1.74 -5.09 -1.09
CA VAL A 20 2.50 -4.97 -2.36
C VAL A 20 3.18 -6.29 -2.75
N ILE A 21 3.79 -6.98 -1.77
CA ILE A 21 4.44 -8.28 -2.00
C ILE A 21 3.40 -9.32 -2.41
N PHE A 22 2.26 -9.35 -1.73
CA PHE A 22 1.14 -10.23 -2.08
C PHE A 22 0.60 -9.95 -3.48
N LEU A 23 0.42 -8.68 -3.86
CA LEU A 23 -0.01 -8.28 -5.21
C LEU A 23 0.96 -8.81 -6.28
N HIS A 24 2.27 -8.65 -6.09
CA HIS A 24 3.27 -9.12 -7.06
C HIS A 24 3.34 -10.64 -7.14
N SER A 25 3.19 -11.33 -6.01
CA SER A 25 3.16 -12.79 -5.98
C SER A 25 1.87 -13.34 -6.64
N ALA A 26 0.72 -12.71 -6.38
CA ALA A 26 -0.57 -13.08 -6.96
C ALA A 26 -0.65 -12.77 -8.47
N SER A 27 0.02 -11.71 -8.93
CA SER A 27 0.16 -11.41 -10.36
C SER A 27 0.76 -12.58 -11.14
N ALA A 28 1.74 -13.29 -10.56
CA ALA A 28 2.32 -14.50 -11.18
C ALA A 28 1.29 -15.63 -11.38
N ILE A 29 0.31 -15.76 -10.47
CA ILE A 29 -0.80 -16.73 -10.58
C ILE A 29 -1.80 -16.32 -11.67
N LEU A 30 -2.03 -15.02 -11.89
CA LEU A 30 -2.88 -14.54 -12.97
C LEU A 30 -2.31 -14.87 -14.36
N TYR A 31 -0.99 -15.03 -14.51
CA TYR A 31 -0.36 -15.46 -15.77
C TYR A 31 -0.64 -16.93 -16.13
N LEU A 32 -1.12 -17.76 -15.19
CA LEU A 32 -1.64 -19.11 -15.47
C LEU A 32 -3.07 -19.07 -16.07
N TYR A 33 -3.44 -17.96 -16.72
CA TYR A 33 -4.72 -17.81 -17.39
C TYR A 33 -4.87 -18.86 -18.51
N GLY A 34 -5.89 -19.71 -18.39
CA GLY A 34 -6.18 -20.78 -19.35
C GLY A 34 -5.77 -22.19 -18.92
N THR A 35 -5.00 -22.36 -17.84
CA THR A 35 -4.67 -23.69 -17.27
C THR A 35 -5.50 -24.06 -16.03
N ILE A 36 -6.21 -23.09 -15.44
CA ILE A 36 -7.00 -23.21 -14.22
C ILE A 36 -8.50 -23.02 -14.50
N SER A 37 -9.34 -23.57 -13.62
CA SER A 37 -10.79 -23.38 -13.68
C SER A 37 -11.16 -21.89 -13.59
N ALA A 38 -12.21 -21.48 -14.29
CA ALA A 38 -12.70 -20.10 -14.27
C ALA A 38 -13.00 -19.61 -12.83
N PHE A 39 -13.39 -20.52 -11.94
CA PHE A 39 -13.65 -20.20 -10.53
C PHE A 39 -12.38 -19.79 -9.78
N ASP A 40 -11.28 -20.54 -9.95
CA ASP A 40 -9.99 -20.24 -9.32
C ASP A 40 -9.41 -18.93 -9.85
N TRP A 41 -9.61 -18.66 -11.15
CA TRP A 41 -9.22 -17.39 -11.75
C TRP A 41 -10.00 -16.20 -11.18
N TRP A 42 -11.31 -16.34 -10.95
CA TRP A 42 -12.13 -15.30 -10.31
C TRP A 42 -11.68 -15.03 -8.87
N ILE A 43 -11.34 -16.07 -8.10
CA ILE A 43 -10.79 -15.92 -6.74
C ILE A 43 -9.47 -15.13 -6.80
N GLY A 44 -8.58 -15.45 -7.74
CA GLY A 44 -7.33 -14.71 -7.96
C GLY A 44 -7.57 -13.23 -8.27
N ASN A 45 -8.56 -12.89 -9.11
CA ASN A 45 -8.91 -11.50 -9.43
C ASN A 45 -9.49 -10.74 -8.23
N ILE A 46 -10.35 -11.40 -7.43
CA ILE A 46 -10.88 -10.79 -6.21
C ILE A 46 -9.74 -10.51 -5.24
N TYR A 47 -8.83 -11.46 -5.08
CA TYR A 47 -7.67 -11.29 -4.20
C TYR A 47 -6.76 -10.14 -4.66
N ASP A 48 -6.42 -10.09 -5.96
CA ASP A 48 -5.66 -8.99 -6.57
C ASP A 48 -6.34 -7.63 -6.35
N SER A 49 -7.65 -7.57 -6.57
CA SER A 49 -8.44 -6.34 -6.39
C SER A 49 -8.44 -5.85 -4.94
N ILE A 50 -8.51 -6.77 -3.98
CA ILE A 50 -8.46 -6.42 -2.55
C ILE A 50 -7.09 -5.86 -2.19
N VAL A 51 -5.98 -6.36 -2.72
CA VAL A 51 -4.64 -5.88 -2.32
C VAL A 51 -4.17 -4.63 -3.08
N ARG A 52 -4.89 -4.17 -4.12
CA ARG A 52 -4.53 -2.98 -4.92
C ARG A 52 -4.54 -1.66 -4.16
N PHE A 53 -5.25 -1.54 -3.04
CA PHE A 53 -5.25 -0.31 -2.24
C PHE A 53 -3.88 -0.01 -1.59
N CYS A 54 -2.94 -0.95 -1.61
CA CYS A 54 -1.62 -0.77 -1.00
C CYS A 54 -0.82 0.40 -1.59
N VAL A 55 -0.95 0.66 -2.90
CA VAL A 55 -0.24 1.73 -3.61
C VAL A 55 -0.69 3.12 -3.15
N PRO A 56 -2.00 3.48 -3.16
CA PRO A 56 -2.44 4.78 -2.67
C PRO A 56 -2.17 4.97 -1.18
N ILE A 57 -2.26 3.91 -0.35
CA ILE A 57 -1.90 4.00 1.08
C ILE A 57 -0.41 4.34 1.24
N PHE A 58 0.46 3.66 0.50
CA PHE A 58 1.90 3.92 0.55
C PHE A 58 2.23 5.37 0.15
N LEU A 59 1.60 5.87 -0.92
CA LEU A 59 1.71 7.27 -1.34
C LEU A 59 1.23 8.25 -0.27
N MET A 60 0.08 8.01 0.36
CA MET A 60 -0.42 8.89 1.42
C MET A 60 0.51 8.95 2.62
N ILE A 61 1.08 7.81 3.05
CA ILE A 61 2.06 7.77 4.15
C ILE A 61 3.35 8.52 3.79
N SER A 62 3.84 8.37 2.56
CA SER A 62 4.98 9.16 2.08
C SER A 62 4.66 10.65 2.10
N GLY A 63 3.46 11.03 1.66
CA GLY A 63 2.98 12.41 1.65
C GLY A 63 2.89 13.02 3.05
N THR A 64 2.34 12.31 4.03
CA THR A 64 2.25 12.80 5.42
C THR A 64 3.62 12.98 6.06
N LEU A 65 4.60 12.13 5.73
CA LEU A 65 5.97 12.28 6.23
C LEU A 65 6.67 13.53 5.65
N ILE A 66 6.41 13.83 4.36
CA ILE A 66 6.91 15.04 3.70
C ILE A 66 6.21 16.29 4.26
N LEU A 67 4.88 16.23 4.44
CA LEU A 67 4.06 17.33 4.93
C LEU A 67 4.31 17.66 6.40
N SER A 68 4.66 16.65 7.21
CA SER A 68 5.03 16.84 8.62
C SER A 68 6.42 17.43 8.82
N LYS A 69 7.19 17.66 7.74
CA LYS A 69 8.44 18.42 7.85
C LYS A 69 8.05 19.88 8.00
N ASP A 70 8.18 20.42 9.21
CA ASP A 70 7.87 21.81 9.55
C ASP A 70 8.34 22.73 8.43
N TYR A 71 7.38 23.33 7.74
CA TYR A 71 7.64 24.54 7.00
C TYR A 71 7.87 25.59 8.06
N GLU A 72 9.14 25.79 8.42
CA GLU A 72 9.55 27.01 9.08
C GLU A 72 9.20 28.13 8.09
N SER A 73 7.98 28.66 8.21
CA SER A 73 7.61 29.92 7.58
C SER A 73 8.54 30.95 8.19
N THR A 74 9.63 31.23 7.48
CA THR A 74 10.45 32.42 7.69
C THR A 74 9.58 33.64 7.40
N GLU A 75 8.66 33.95 8.31
CA GLU A 75 7.95 35.22 8.38
C GLU A 75 8.89 36.19 9.12
N ASN A 76 9.92 36.61 8.40
CA ASN A 76 10.82 37.71 8.75
C ASN A 76 11.26 38.38 7.44
N ILE A 77 10.32 39.02 6.74
CA ILE A 77 10.55 40.18 5.86
C ILE A 77 9.35 41.11 5.98
#